data_AF-A0A011P913-F1
#
_entry.id   AF-A0A011P913-F1
#
_cell.length_a   1.000
_cell.length_b   1.000
_cell.length_c   1.000
_cell.angle_alpha   90.00
_cell.angle_beta   90.00
_cell.angle_gamma   90.00
#
_symmetry.space_group_name_H-M   'P 1'
#
loop_
_entity.id
_entity.type
_entity.pdbx_description
1 polymer ?
#
loop_
_entity_poly.entity_id
_entity_poly.type
_entity_poly.pdbx_seq_one_letter_code
_entity_poly.pdbx_strand_id
1 'polypeptide(L)'
;MVSTAKSSTKSAATAVARTSAKDVAPVPAKTPRTAKARATTATGPSLRFYHSEVLREKTNTVLSALESQPGHPHHGEAIADLVTHLIEAGMDYYFLKPLKQAEVGFVAEQSARLGISGAVKLVSSVSRKFITRMDQTQLLVVATHIRSLAVS
;
A
#
# COMPACT_ATOMS: atom_id res chain seq x y z
N MET A 1 -36.19 35.26 27.62
CA MET A 1 -36.72 36.57 27.18
C MET A 1 -35.55 37.55 27.33
N VAL A 2 -34.96 38.19 26.32
CA VAL A 2 -35.49 38.88 25.14
C VAL A 2 -34.49 38.76 23.99
N SER A 3 -35.04 38.75 22.77
CA SER A 3 -34.40 38.68 21.47
C SER A 3 -33.78 40.01 21.04
N THR A 4 -32.77 39.99 20.17
CA THR A 4 -32.59 41.03 19.15
C THR A 4 -31.91 40.45 17.91
N ALA A 5 -32.57 40.66 16.78
CA ALA A 5 -32.19 40.23 15.44
C ALA A 5 -31.82 41.44 14.57
N LYS A 6 -30.95 41.23 13.57
CA LYS A 6 -30.87 41.92 12.26
C LYS A 6 -29.65 41.32 11.52
N SER A 7 -29.76 40.52 10.44
CA SER A 7 -30.30 40.74 9.08
C SER A 7 -29.51 41.74 8.23
N SER A 8 -28.84 41.22 7.19
CA SER A 8 -28.70 41.77 5.81
C SER A 8 -27.67 40.91 5.04
N THR A 9 -28.05 39.92 4.23
CA THR A 9 -28.36 39.98 2.78
C THR A 9 -27.57 41.01 1.95
N LYS A 10 -26.70 40.53 1.05
CA LYS A 10 -26.71 40.97 -0.36
C LYS A 10 -25.98 40.01 -1.31
N SER A 11 -26.70 39.66 -2.37
CA SER A 11 -26.29 38.94 -3.58
C SER A 11 -26.05 39.94 -4.72
N ALA A 12 -25.13 39.63 -5.65
CA ALA A 12 -25.00 40.10 -7.05
C ALA A 12 -23.62 39.60 -7.59
N ALA A 13 -23.44 38.75 -8.62
CA ALA A 13 -23.81 38.81 -10.05
C ALA A 13 -23.35 40.14 -10.71
N THR A 14 -22.50 40.24 -11.75
CA THR A 14 -22.54 39.64 -13.11
C THR A 14 -21.32 40.10 -13.94
N ALA A 15 -20.93 39.34 -14.99
CA ALA A 15 -20.39 39.74 -16.33
C ALA A 15 -19.23 38.81 -16.76
N VAL A 16 -19.41 37.75 -17.56
CA VAL A 16 -19.64 37.64 -19.03
C VAL A 16 -18.66 38.43 -19.89
N ALA A 17 -17.73 37.72 -20.54
CA ALA A 17 -17.28 38.03 -21.90
C ALA A 17 -16.99 36.70 -22.64
N ARG A 18 -17.78 36.43 -23.70
CA ARG A 18 -17.52 35.42 -24.75
C ARG A 18 -16.79 36.09 -25.91
N THR A 19 -16.34 35.25 -26.86
CA THR A 19 -15.79 35.48 -28.22
C THR A 19 -14.25 35.33 -28.28
N SER A 20 -13.61 34.54 -29.14
CA SER A 20 -14.02 33.88 -30.41
C SER A 20 -13.21 32.60 -30.66
N ALA A 21 -13.84 31.64 -31.34
CA ALA A 21 -13.18 30.51 -31.97
C ALA A 21 -12.41 30.95 -33.22
N LYS A 22 -11.27 30.30 -33.50
CA LYS A 22 -10.77 30.15 -34.87
C LYS A 22 -10.14 28.77 -35.05
N ASP A 23 -10.75 28.03 -35.96
CA ASP A 23 -10.34 26.74 -36.54
C ASP A 23 -8.85 26.62 -36.86
N VAL A 24 -8.27 25.48 -36.47
CA VAL A 24 -7.24 24.80 -37.26
C VAL A 24 -7.49 23.29 -37.19
N ALA A 25 -7.94 22.72 -38.31
CA ALA A 25 -8.11 21.29 -38.55
C ALA A 25 -6.74 20.56 -38.73
N PRO A 26 -6.68 19.21 -38.71
CA PRO A 26 -5.57 18.44 -38.17
C PRO A 26 -4.46 18.15 -39.18
N VAL A 27 -3.22 18.02 -38.70
CA VAL A 27 -2.10 17.46 -39.47
C VAL A 27 -1.90 15.99 -39.08
N PRO A 28 -2.01 15.03 -40.01
CA PRO A 28 -1.69 13.63 -39.73
C PRO A 28 -0.24 13.31 -40.13
N ALA A 29 0.57 12.81 -39.21
CA ALA A 29 1.75 12.01 -39.57
C ALA A 29 2.28 11.18 -38.40
N LYS A 30 1.90 9.90 -38.41
CA LYS A 30 2.73 8.69 -38.17
C LYS A 30 3.79 8.75 -37.05
N THR A 31 3.51 7.96 -36.01
CA THR A 31 4.36 7.52 -34.89
C THR A 31 5.75 7.00 -35.29
N PRO A 32 6.69 7.00 -34.33
CA PRO A 32 7.19 5.71 -33.89
C PRO A 32 7.14 5.53 -32.37
N ARG A 33 6.42 4.49 -31.99
CA ARG A 33 6.77 3.47 -31.00
C ARG A 33 7.34 3.99 -29.67
N THR A 34 6.51 3.91 -28.64
CA THR A 34 6.88 3.70 -27.24
C THR A 34 8.28 3.11 -27.10
N ALA A 35 9.26 3.95 -26.76
CA ALA A 35 10.50 3.48 -26.21
C ALA A 35 10.15 2.90 -24.84
N LYS A 36 9.77 1.61 -24.82
CA LYS A 36 9.71 0.83 -23.59
C LYS A 36 11.12 0.90 -23.02
N ALA A 37 11.33 1.78 -22.04
CA ALA A 37 12.58 1.88 -21.32
C ALA A 37 12.91 0.45 -20.88
N ARG A 38 13.94 -0.13 -21.51
CA ARG A 38 14.41 -1.46 -21.15
C ARG A 38 14.98 -1.29 -19.76
N ALA A 39 14.22 -1.70 -18.74
CA ALA A 39 14.70 -1.74 -17.38
C ALA A 39 16.01 -2.51 -17.38
N THR A 40 17.11 -1.81 -17.17
CA THR A 40 18.42 -2.41 -16.94
C THR A 40 18.28 -3.30 -15.72
N THR A 41 18.57 -4.59 -15.89
CA THR A 41 18.49 -5.60 -14.83
C THR A 41 19.39 -5.16 -13.67
N ALA A 42 18.79 -4.85 -12.52
CA ALA A 42 19.52 -4.48 -11.31
C ALA A 42 20.56 -5.57 -10.99
N THR A 43 21.84 -5.18 -10.95
CA THR A 43 22.99 -6.11 -10.82
C THR A 43 23.40 -6.34 -9.35
N GLY A 44 22.63 -5.79 -8.40
CA GLY A 44 22.86 -5.91 -6.97
C GLY A 44 21.59 -5.63 -6.16
N PRO A 45 21.63 -5.76 -4.84
CA PRO A 45 20.44 -5.63 -4.00
C PRO A 45 19.93 -4.18 -4.01
N SER A 46 18.76 -3.96 -4.61
CA SER A 46 18.10 -2.65 -4.71
C SER A 46 17.29 -2.28 -3.47
N LEU A 47 17.73 -2.71 -2.27
CA LEU A 47 17.02 -2.76 -0.97
C LEU A 47 16.40 -4.14 -0.69
N ARG A 48 16.63 -4.68 0.52
CA ARG A 48 16.16 -6.02 0.95
C ARG A 48 15.52 -5.95 2.33
N PHE A 49 14.44 -6.70 2.50
CA PHE A 49 13.74 -6.89 3.76
C PHE A 49 14.10 -8.26 4.35
N TYR A 50 14.70 -8.27 5.54
CA TYR A 50 15.03 -9.50 6.26
C TYR A 50 14.17 -9.59 7.52
N HIS A 51 13.34 -10.64 7.61
CA HIS A 51 12.53 -10.94 8.79
C HIS A 51 13.09 -12.13 9.58
N SER A 52 12.53 -12.37 10.77
CA SER A 52 12.96 -13.46 11.65
C SER A 52 12.77 -14.85 11.03
N GLU A 53 13.53 -15.83 11.52
CA GLU A 53 13.41 -17.23 11.09
C GLU A 53 12.02 -17.79 11.39
N VAL A 54 11.46 -17.45 12.54
CA VAL A 54 10.09 -17.82 12.91
C VAL A 54 9.07 -17.30 11.90
N LEU A 55 9.23 -16.05 11.42
CA LEU A 55 8.33 -15.51 10.39
C LEU A 55 8.58 -16.16 9.03
N ARG A 56 9.81 -16.55 8.72
CA ARG A 56 10.16 -17.32 7.50
C ARG A 56 9.47 -18.69 7.50
N GLU A 57 9.53 -19.41 8.61
CA GLU A 57 8.85 -20.70 8.78
C GLU A 57 7.34 -20.54 8.67
N LYS A 58 6.75 -19.54 9.36
CA LYS A 58 5.31 -19.24 9.23
C LYS A 58 4.92 -18.96 7.77
N THR A 59 5.72 -18.16 7.07
CA THR A 59 5.53 -17.85 5.65
C THR A 59 5.51 -19.13 4.83
N ASN A 60 6.55 -19.96 4.95
CA ASN A 60 6.64 -21.22 4.21
C ASN A 60 5.46 -22.15 4.50
N THR A 61 5.11 -22.32 5.78
CA THR A 61 4.01 -23.20 6.21
C THR A 61 2.67 -22.75 5.62
N VAL A 62 2.32 -21.47 5.75
CA VAL A 62 1.03 -20.95 5.26
C VAL A 62 0.95 -21.05 3.74
N LEU A 63 2.02 -20.67 3.03
CA LEU A 63 2.01 -20.70 1.57
C LEU A 63 1.99 -22.13 1.02
N SER A 64 2.77 -23.05 1.61
CA SER A 64 2.76 -24.46 1.23
C SER A 64 1.42 -25.13 1.51
N ALA A 65 0.75 -24.78 2.62
CA ALA A 65 -0.59 -25.30 2.94
C ALA A 65 -1.63 -24.87 1.90
N LEU A 66 -1.63 -23.59 1.50
CA LEU A 66 -2.52 -23.08 0.46
C LEU A 66 -2.29 -23.75 -0.89
N GLU A 67 -1.03 -23.96 -1.28
CA GLU A 67 -0.68 -24.60 -2.56
C GLU A 67 -1.01 -26.10 -2.59
N SER A 68 -0.89 -26.79 -1.44
CA SER A 68 -1.13 -28.23 -1.34
C SER A 68 -2.62 -28.58 -1.29
N GLN A 69 -3.43 -27.74 -0.65
CA GLN A 69 -4.89 -27.91 -0.58
C GLN A 69 -5.64 -26.63 -0.95
N PRO A 70 -5.58 -26.24 -2.23
CA PRO A 70 -6.29 -25.06 -2.70
C PRO A 70 -7.80 -25.22 -2.45
N GLY A 71 -8.37 -24.36 -1.59
CA GLY A 71 -9.80 -24.37 -1.25
C GLY A 71 -10.16 -24.81 0.17
N HIS A 72 -9.18 -25.15 1.03
CA HIS A 72 -9.47 -25.36 2.44
C HIS A 72 -10.09 -24.09 3.07
N PRO A 73 -11.13 -24.22 3.90
CA PRO A 73 -11.67 -23.10 4.68
C PRO A 73 -10.55 -22.41 5.48
N HIS A 74 -10.66 -21.10 5.72
CA HIS A 74 -9.71 -20.29 6.50
C HIS A 74 -8.38 -19.92 5.84
N HIS A 75 -8.09 -20.33 4.60
CA HIS A 75 -6.87 -19.87 3.92
C HIS A 75 -6.80 -18.35 3.75
N GLY A 76 -7.93 -17.69 3.46
CA GLY A 76 -7.98 -16.23 3.39
C GLY A 76 -7.60 -15.55 4.71
N GLU A 77 -7.99 -16.13 5.85
CA GLU A 77 -7.61 -15.63 7.18
C GLU A 77 -6.12 -15.86 7.45
N ALA A 78 -5.62 -17.06 7.15
CA ALA A 78 -4.21 -17.39 7.32
C ALA A 78 -3.27 -16.50 6.49
N ILE A 79 -3.63 -16.22 5.23
CA ILE A 79 -2.87 -15.30 4.36
C ILE A 79 -2.97 -13.87 4.88
N ALA A 80 -4.14 -13.42 5.34
CA ALA A 80 -4.30 -12.08 5.91
C ALA A 80 -3.46 -11.88 7.17
N ASP A 81 -3.39 -12.90 8.03
CA ASP A 81 -2.54 -12.88 9.24
C ASP A 81 -1.06 -12.93 8.91
N LEU A 82 -0.68 -13.69 7.88
CA LEU A 82 0.69 -13.68 7.37
C LEU A 82 1.08 -12.28 6.88
N VAL A 83 0.26 -11.67 6.03
CA VAL A 83 0.51 -10.31 5.51
C VAL A 83 0.60 -9.29 6.64
N THR A 84 -0.25 -9.40 7.66
CA THR A 84 -0.19 -8.55 8.87
C THR A 84 1.17 -8.65 9.57
N HIS A 85 1.68 -9.88 9.76
CA HIS A 85 2.99 -10.10 10.39
C HIS A 85 4.14 -9.55 9.52
N LEU A 86 4.04 -9.68 8.19
CA LEU A 86 5.03 -9.13 7.25
C LEU A 86 5.05 -7.60 7.28
N ILE A 87 3.89 -6.95 7.35
CA ILE A 87 3.78 -5.48 7.48
C ILE A 87 4.43 -5.02 8.77
N GLU A 88 4.11 -5.64 9.91
CA GLU A 88 4.67 -5.27 11.20
C GLU A 88 6.20 -5.42 11.21
N ALA A 89 6.70 -6.57 10.76
CA ALA A 89 8.14 -6.81 10.65
C ALA A 89 8.82 -5.84 9.66
N GLY A 90 8.16 -5.47 8.56
CA GLY A 90 8.66 -4.50 7.59
C GLY A 90 8.78 -3.09 8.16
N MET A 91 7.76 -2.65 8.90
CA MET A 91 7.76 -1.36 9.60
C MET A 91 8.81 -1.31 10.71
N ASP A 92 8.97 -2.42 11.44
CA ASP A 92 10.07 -2.56 12.39
C ASP A 92 11.44 -2.43 11.72
N TYR A 93 11.62 -3.12 10.58
CA TYR A 93 12.89 -3.19 9.87
C TYR A 93 13.29 -1.86 9.23
N TYR A 94 12.37 -1.19 8.55
CA TYR A 94 12.68 0.03 7.78
C TYR A 94 12.51 1.32 8.57
N PHE A 95 11.78 1.30 9.68
CA PHE A 95 11.50 2.52 10.44
C PHE A 95 12.03 2.43 11.87
N LEU A 96 11.58 1.46 12.68
CA LEU A 96 11.96 1.44 14.10
C LEU A 96 13.43 1.05 14.33
N LYS A 97 13.97 0.12 13.55
CA LYS A 97 15.38 -0.30 13.68
C LYS A 97 16.35 0.85 13.34
N PRO A 98 16.20 1.61 12.23
CA PRO A 98 17.01 2.79 11.98
C PRO A 98 16.90 3.87 13.06
N LEU A 99 15.71 4.10 13.63
CA LEU A 99 15.55 5.07 14.72
C LEU A 99 16.35 4.69 15.97
N LYS A 100 16.36 3.40 16.34
CA LYS A 100 17.21 2.89 17.43
C LYS A 100 18.69 3.06 17.13
N GLN A 101 19.10 2.78 15.89
CA GLN A 101 20.49 2.94 15.45
C GLN A 101 20.93 4.41 15.40
N ALA A 102 20.00 5.33 15.17
CA ALA A 102 20.24 6.76 15.19
C ALA A 102 20.14 7.39 16.59
N GLU A 103 19.89 6.59 17.63
CA GLU A 103 19.86 7.02 19.03
C GLU A 103 18.97 8.25 19.28
N VAL A 104 17.80 8.31 18.63
CA VAL A 104 16.88 9.47 18.68
C VAL A 104 16.31 9.77 20.07
N GLY A 105 16.63 8.95 21.06
CA GLY A 105 16.21 9.07 22.45
C GLY A 105 14.90 8.34 22.74
N PHE A 106 14.75 7.93 24.00
CA PHE A 106 13.64 7.07 24.44
C PHE A 106 12.25 7.64 24.10
N VAL A 107 12.03 8.93 24.35
CA VAL A 107 10.72 9.56 24.10
C VAL A 107 10.36 9.51 22.62
N ALA A 108 11.29 9.87 21.73
CA ALA A 108 11.08 9.83 20.29
C ALA A 108 10.83 8.39 19.79
N GLU A 109 11.59 7.41 20.30
CA GLU A 109 11.36 6.00 19.98
C GLU A 109 9.97 5.52 20.41
N GLN A 110 9.51 5.87 21.62
CA GLN A 110 8.18 5.47 22.10
C GLN A 110 7.06 6.14 21.31
N SER A 111 7.21 7.43 20.99
CA SER A 111 6.27 8.15 20.12
C SER A 111 6.19 7.51 18.73
N ALA A 112 7.35 7.18 18.14
CA ALA A 112 7.45 6.47 16.87
C ALA A 112 6.74 5.11 16.91
N ARG A 113 6.99 4.29 17.94
CA ARG A 113 6.33 2.99 18.13
C ARG A 113 4.81 3.11 18.21
N LEU A 114 4.31 4.10 18.94
CA LEU A 114 2.87 4.33 19.06
C LEU A 114 2.25 4.72 17.71
N GLY A 115 2.87 5.66 16.99
CA GLY A 115 2.41 6.09 15.66
C GLY A 115 2.39 4.94 14.65
N ILE A 116 3.47 4.15 14.63
CA ILE A 116 3.60 3.00 13.73
C ILE A 116 2.60 1.89 14.09
N SER A 117 2.37 1.62 15.37
CA SER A 117 1.34 0.65 15.78
C SER A 117 -0.05 1.03 15.26
N GLY A 118 -0.39 2.32 15.29
CA GLY A 118 -1.62 2.84 14.68
C GLY A 118 -1.66 2.62 13.17
N ALA A 119 -0.58 2.97 12.46
CA ALA A 119 -0.47 2.78 11.01
C ALA A 119 -0.58 1.30 10.61
N VAL A 120 0.15 0.41 11.30
CA VAL A 120 0.11 -1.04 11.07
C VAL A 120 -1.31 -1.56 11.24
N LYS A 121 -2.04 -1.18 12.30
CA LYS A 121 -3.43 -1.60 12.50
C LYS A 121 -4.34 -1.19 11.34
N LEU A 122 -4.20 0.03 10.83
CA LEU A 122 -5.00 0.52 9.71
C LEU A 122 -4.69 -0.25 8.43
N VAL A 123 -3.40 -0.40 8.07
CA VAL A 123 -2.99 -1.12 6.85
C VAL A 123 -3.38 -2.60 6.93
N SER A 124 -3.18 -3.25 8.07
CA SER A 124 -3.55 -4.65 8.30
C SER A 124 -5.06 -4.85 8.27
N SER A 125 -5.86 -3.92 8.81
CA SER A 125 -7.33 -3.97 8.74
C SER A 125 -7.83 -3.93 7.29
N VAL A 126 -7.30 -3.00 6.49
CA VAL A 126 -7.65 -2.88 5.07
C VAL A 126 -7.22 -4.14 4.32
N SER A 127 -5.97 -4.59 4.51
CA SER A 127 -5.43 -5.79 3.87
C SER A 127 -6.28 -7.02 4.18
N ARG A 128 -6.62 -7.25 5.46
CA ARG A 128 -7.45 -8.36 5.91
C ARG A 128 -8.83 -8.31 5.26
N LYS A 129 -9.48 -7.14 5.17
CA LYS A 129 -10.81 -6.99 4.56
C LYS A 129 -10.85 -7.44 3.09
N PHE A 130 -9.77 -7.22 2.34
CA PHE A 130 -9.69 -7.67 0.95
C PHE A 130 -9.30 -9.14 0.85
N ILE A 131 -8.24 -9.56 1.55
CA ILE A 131 -7.68 -10.92 1.42
C ILE A 131 -8.68 -11.98 1.89
N THR A 132 -9.42 -11.76 2.98
CA THR A 132 -10.35 -12.78 3.49
C THR A 132 -11.55 -13.04 2.57
N ARG A 133 -11.81 -12.16 1.60
CA ARG A 133 -12.90 -12.29 0.63
C ARG A 133 -12.42 -12.80 -0.73
N MET A 134 -11.13 -13.04 -0.89
CA MET A 134 -10.57 -13.54 -2.14
C MET A 134 -10.97 -14.99 -2.37
N ASP A 135 -11.23 -15.33 -3.63
CA ASP A 135 -11.36 -16.71 -4.04
C ASP A 135 -9.99 -17.42 -4.05
N GLN A 136 -10.03 -18.74 -4.22
CA GLN A 136 -8.84 -19.58 -4.25
C GLN A 136 -7.81 -19.16 -5.30
N THR A 137 -8.25 -18.76 -6.50
CA THR A 137 -7.36 -18.35 -7.59
C THR A 137 -6.65 -17.06 -7.22
N GLN A 138 -7.38 -16.11 -6.66
CA GLN A 138 -6.83 -14.84 -6.17
C GLN A 138 -5.84 -15.04 -5.03
N LEU A 139 -6.14 -15.92 -4.07
CA LEU A 139 -5.22 -16.25 -2.97
C LEU A 139 -3.91 -16.88 -3.48
N LEU A 140 -3.97 -17.76 -4.47
CA LEU A 140 -2.77 -18.34 -5.09
C LEU A 140 -1.90 -17.30 -5.79
N VAL A 141 -2.50 -16.29 -6.42
CA VAL A 141 -1.75 -15.16 -7.01
C VAL A 141 -0.99 -14.39 -5.93
N VAL A 142 -1.63 -14.09 -4.79
CA VAL A 142 -0.98 -13.42 -3.66
C VAL A 142 0.15 -14.29 -3.11
N ALA A 143 -0.08 -15.58 -2.91
CA ALA A 143 0.92 -16.50 -2.38
C ALA A 143 2.14 -16.65 -3.30
N THR A 144 1.91 -16.76 -4.60
CA THR A 144 2.97 -16.81 -5.62
C THR A 144 3.81 -15.53 -5.59
N HIS A 145 3.16 -14.37 -5.43
CA HIS A 145 3.87 -13.10 -5.31
C HIS A 145 4.72 -13.04 -4.04
N ILE A 146 4.20 -13.41 -2.87
CA ILE A 146 4.97 -13.43 -1.62
C ILE A 146 6.15 -14.40 -1.74
N ARG A 147 5.94 -15.57 -2.36
CA ARG A 147 6.98 -16.57 -2.57
C ARG A 147 8.09 -16.06 -3.49
N SER A 148 7.77 -15.31 -4.55
CA SER A 148 8.80 -14.73 -5.42
C SER A 148 9.68 -13.70 -4.71
N LEU A 149 9.16 -13.02 -3.69
CA LEU A 149 9.94 -12.12 -2.83
C LEU A 149 10.85 -12.87 -1.84
N ALA A 150 10.51 -14.10 -1.47
CA ALA A 150 11.23 -14.88 -0.46
C ALA A 150 12.44 -15.67 -1.00
N VAL A 151 12.60 -15.78 -2.33
CA VAL A 151 13.59 -16.65 -3.00
C VAL A 151 14.85 -15.87 -3.47
N SER A 152 15.13 -14.68 -2.91
CA SER A 152 16.21 -13.77 -3.35
C SER A 152 17.45 -13.70 -2.45
#